data_AF-A0A351UVX6-F1
#
_entry.id   AF-A0A351UVX6-F1
#
_cell.length_a   1.000
_cell.length_b   1.000
_cell.length_c   1.000
_cell.angle_alpha   90.00
_cell.angle_beta   90.00
_cell.angle_gamma   90.00
#
_symmetry.space_group_name_H-M   'P 1'
#
loop_
_entity.id
_entity.type
_entity.pdbx_description
1 polymer ?
#
loop_
_entity_poly.entity_id
_entity_poly.type
_entity_poly.pdbx_seq_one_letter_code
_entity_poly.pdbx_strand_id
1 'polypeptide(L)'
;KYAEIGRTRKISVSDYLKTLTSLERKSNLQHYLAIVLLLASVLLIPFQAGMGILALFLVVGINIHFYYKKRGEIEPYIVTLAHIMRMLRAGEDMLRLKEDFFASYFEVIRTAEKTFQNFKKSSKWVAGGDKMNGSAFDTILDYIRMLTHVDLIKFNSMLGEVQKHIDAIDALTETLGLLEACIAIASFRAGLPFYAVPEFLPYREGEQVRLMIQDMYHPLIEEPVANSIAAEKGVLITGSNASGKS
;
A
#
# COMPACT_ATOMS: atom_id res chain seq x y z
N LYS A 1 1.05 13.88 2.40
CA LYS A 1 0.77 13.04 1.22
C LYS A 1 1.36 11.63 1.39
N TYR A 2 2.69 11.44 1.48
CA TYR A 2 3.27 10.11 1.81
C TYR A 2 2.76 9.51 3.13
N ALA A 3 2.55 10.35 4.15
CA ALA A 3 1.95 9.94 5.42
C ALA A 3 0.56 9.27 5.30
N GLU A 4 -0.17 9.48 4.19
CA GLU A 4 -1.50 8.91 3.97
C GLU A 4 -1.47 7.46 3.47
N ILE A 5 -0.33 7.00 2.94
CA ILE A 5 -0.14 5.59 2.54
C ILE A 5 -0.22 4.69 3.79
N GLY A 6 0.30 5.18 4.92
CA GLY A 6 0.27 4.53 6.22
C GLY A 6 1.17 3.30 6.32
N ARG A 7 1.31 2.75 7.53
CA ARG A 7 2.01 1.48 7.80
C ARG A 7 1.00 0.35 8.05
N THR A 8 1.19 -0.79 7.40
CA THR A 8 0.44 -2.01 7.74
C THR A 8 1.01 -2.56 9.04
N ARG A 9 0.26 -2.51 10.14
CA ARG A 9 0.76 -2.75 11.52
C ARG A 9 1.33 -4.16 11.79
N LYS A 10 1.22 -5.12 10.86
CA LYS A 10 1.55 -6.54 11.12
C LYS A 10 2.61 -7.15 10.20
N ILE A 11 2.72 -6.75 8.94
CA ILE A 11 3.59 -7.39 7.93
C ILE A 11 3.99 -6.35 6.85
N SER A 12 5.17 -6.50 6.24
CA SER A 12 5.65 -5.60 5.17
C SER A 12 4.81 -5.72 3.89
N VAL A 13 4.79 -4.67 3.06
CA VAL A 13 4.03 -4.67 1.79
C VAL A 13 4.52 -5.79 0.87
N SER A 14 5.83 -6.02 0.82
CA SER A 14 6.45 -7.08 0.02
C SER A 14 6.02 -8.48 0.45
N ASP A 15 5.89 -8.73 1.75
CA ASP A 15 5.41 -10.02 2.26
C ASP A 15 3.92 -10.21 1.97
N TYR A 16 3.12 -9.14 2.03
CA TYR A 16 1.72 -9.19 1.63
C TYR A 16 1.53 -9.42 0.12
N LEU A 17 2.39 -8.85 -0.72
CA LEU A 17 2.38 -9.09 -2.17
C LEU A 17 2.69 -10.56 -2.48
N LYS A 18 3.69 -11.16 -1.81
CA LYS A 18 3.96 -12.60 -1.89
C LYS A 18 2.77 -13.45 -1.44
N THR A 19 2.07 -13.01 -0.40
CA THR A 19 0.87 -13.71 0.08
C THR A 19 -0.26 -13.63 -0.96
N LEU A 20 -0.47 -12.47 -1.59
CA LEU A 20 -1.48 -12.31 -2.65
C LEU A 20 -1.15 -13.12 -3.91
N THR A 21 0.12 -13.20 -4.32
CA THR A 21 0.52 -14.01 -5.49
C THR A 21 0.35 -15.50 -5.24
N SER A 22 0.52 -15.96 -4.00
CA SER A 22 0.29 -17.36 -3.61
C SER A 22 -1.20 -17.73 -3.45
N LEU A 23 -2.11 -16.76 -3.41
CA LEU A 23 -3.52 -17.04 -3.14
C LEU A 23 -4.23 -17.59 -4.37
N GLU A 24 -4.80 -18.79 -4.24
CA GLU A 24 -5.64 -19.34 -5.29
C GLU A 24 -6.93 -18.53 -5.47
N ARG A 25 -7.24 -18.20 -6.74
CA ARG A 25 -8.50 -17.55 -7.08
C ARG A 25 -9.64 -18.53 -6.82
N LYS A 26 -10.52 -18.19 -5.89
CA LYS A 26 -11.75 -18.96 -5.66
C LYS A 26 -12.72 -18.76 -6.82
N SER A 27 -13.44 -19.82 -7.17
CA SER A 27 -14.46 -19.76 -8.22
C SER A 27 -15.62 -18.84 -7.81
N ASN A 28 -16.05 -17.98 -8.73
CA ASN A 28 -17.21 -17.10 -8.55
C ASN A 28 -18.56 -17.84 -8.71
N LEU A 29 -18.56 -19.14 -9.02
CA LEU A 29 -19.77 -19.92 -9.30
C LEU A 29 -20.79 -19.87 -8.15
N GLN A 30 -20.31 -19.97 -6.90
CA GLN A 30 -21.16 -19.94 -5.71
C GLN A 30 -21.87 -18.57 -5.56
N HIS A 31 -21.21 -17.47 -5.94
CA HIS A 31 -21.78 -16.13 -5.90
C HIS A 31 -22.82 -15.93 -7.00
N TYR A 32 -22.56 -16.42 -8.23
CA TYR A 32 -23.54 -16.37 -9.30
C TYR A 32 -24.77 -17.23 -9.00
N LEU A 33 -24.58 -18.40 -8.40
CA LEU A 33 -25.69 -19.25 -7.95
C LEU A 33 -26.53 -18.54 -6.89
N ALA A 34 -25.91 -17.86 -5.92
CA ALA A 34 -26.60 -17.07 -4.91
C ALA A 34 -27.47 -15.96 -5.53
N ILE A 35 -26.99 -15.27 -6.58
CA ILE A 35 -27.76 -14.26 -7.32
C ILE A 35 -28.94 -14.90 -8.07
N VAL A 36 -28.71 -16.03 -8.76
CA VAL A 36 -29.75 -16.73 -9.51
C VAL A 36 -30.87 -17.23 -8.60
N LEU A 37 -30.51 -17.81 -7.44
CA LEU A 37 -31.50 -18.27 -6.45
C LEU A 37 -32.31 -17.10 -5.88
N LEU A 38 -31.66 -15.95 -5.63
CA LEU A 38 -32.35 -14.74 -5.18
C LEU A 38 -33.36 -14.26 -6.22
N LEU A 39 -32.96 -14.16 -7.49
CA LEU A 39 -33.85 -13.76 -8.59
C LEU A 39 -35.00 -14.75 -8.79
N ALA A 40 -34.72 -16.06 -8.74
CA ALA A 40 -35.73 -17.11 -8.86
C ALA A 40 -36.78 -17.02 -7.74
N SER A 41 -36.37 -16.72 -6.51
CA SER A 41 -37.29 -16.56 -5.38
C SER A 41 -38.25 -15.37 -5.54
N VAL A 42 -37.76 -14.26 -6.12
CA VAL A 42 -38.59 -13.08 -6.41
C VAL A 42 -39.56 -13.36 -7.56
N LEU A 43 -39.10 -14.05 -8.61
CA LEU A 43 -39.93 -14.41 -9.77
C LEU A 43 -41.05 -15.40 -9.43
N LEU A 44 -40.94 -16.15 -8.34
CA LEU A 44 -41.96 -17.10 -7.88
C LEU A 44 -43.17 -16.41 -7.23
N ILE A 45 -43.00 -15.21 -6.66
CA ILE A 45 -44.02 -14.45 -5.92
C ILE A 45 -45.34 -14.25 -6.71
N PRO A 46 -45.34 -13.79 -7.98
CA PRO A 46 -46.58 -13.59 -8.72
C PRO A 46 -47.35 -14.88 -9.01
N PHE A 47 -46.68 -16.04 -9.01
CA PHE A 47 -47.32 -17.34 -9.25
C PHE A 47 -47.83 -17.98 -7.96
N GLN A 48 -47.06 -17.88 -6.87
CA GLN A 48 -47.39 -18.47 -5.59
C GLN A 48 -46.79 -17.68 -4.43
N ALA A 49 -47.50 -16.65 -3.98
CA ALA A 49 -47.01 -15.68 -2.99
C ALA A 49 -46.46 -16.32 -1.71
N GLY A 50 -47.17 -17.29 -1.11
CA GLY A 50 -46.74 -17.93 0.14
C GLY A 50 -45.42 -18.69 0.02
N MET A 51 -45.24 -19.47 -1.06
CA MET A 51 -43.99 -20.20 -1.30
C MET A 51 -42.87 -19.26 -1.75
N GLY A 52 -43.17 -18.25 -2.58
CA GLY A 52 -42.19 -17.25 -3.03
C GLY A 52 -41.60 -16.45 -1.87
N ILE A 53 -42.45 -15.97 -0.95
CA ILE A 53 -42.00 -15.24 0.25
C ILE A 53 -41.15 -16.13 1.15
N LEU A 54 -41.58 -17.37 1.42
CA LEU A 54 -40.81 -18.32 2.23
C LEU A 54 -39.44 -18.64 1.61
N ALA A 55 -39.42 -18.89 0.29
CA ALA A 55 -38.18 -19.15 -0.46
C ALA A 55 -37.24 -17.94 -0.41
N LEU A 56 -37.77 -16.72 -0.55
CA LEU A 56 -36.98 -15.49 -0.46
C LEU A 56 -36.30 -15.35 0.90
N PHE A 57 -37.05 -15.55 2.01
CA PHE A 57 -36.47 -15.49 3.35
C PHE A 57 -35.36 -16.53 3.58
N LEU A 58 -35.57 -17.76 3.11
CA LEU A 58 -34.56 -18.82 3.21
C LEU A 58 -33.30 -18.48 2.40
N VAL A 59 -33.46 -18.07 1.14
CA VAL A 59 -32.33 -17.70 0.26
C VAL A 59 -31.57 -16.50 0.83
N VAL A 60 -32.26 -15.48 1.33
CA VAL A 60 -31.62 -14.32 1.98
C VAL A 60 -30.79 -14.76 3.18
N GLY A 61 -31.35 -15.58 4.08
CA GLY A 61 -30.62 -16.08 5.25
C GLY A 61 -29.37 -16.89 4.88
N ILE A 62 -29.49 -17.76 3.87
CA ILE A 62 -28.36 -18.54 3.34
C ILE A 62 -27.31 -17.63 2.70
N ASN A 63 -27.71 -16.68 1.87
CA ASN A 63 -26.79 -15.75 1.19
C ASN A 63 -26.02 -14.90 2.20
N ILE A 64 -26.67 -14.38 3.24
CA ILE A 64 -26.02 -13.61 4.31
C ILE A 64 -25.03 -14.49 5.09
N HIS A 65 -25.41 -15.72 5.44
CA HIS A 65 -24.52 -16.64 6.14
C HIS A 65 -23.24 -16.94 5.33
N PHE A 66 -23.39 -17.31 4.06
CA PHE A 66 -22.25 -17.57 3.18
C PHE A 66 -21.41 -16.33 2.91
N TYR A 67 -22.04 -15.15 2.81
CA TYR A 67 -21.35 -13.88 2.66
C TYR A 67 -20.35 -13.65 3.80
N TYR A 68 -20.81 -13.68 5.06
CA TYR A 68 -19.94 -13.40 6.20
C TYR A 68 -18.81 -14.41 6.36
N LYS A 69 -19.09 -15.70 6.10
CA LYS A 69 -18.07 -16.74 6.09
C LYS A 69 -16.97 -16.44 5.07
N LYS A 70 -17.35 -16.09 3.83
CA LYS A 70 -16.38 -15.80 2.77
C LYS A 70 -15.68 -14.46 2.94
N ARG A 71 -16.38 -13.44 3.43
CA ARG A 71 -15.82 -12.13 3.75
C ARG A 71 -14.71 -12.25 4.80
N GLY A 72 -14.96 -13.01 5.87
CA GLY A 72 -13.95 -13.26 6.91
C GLY A 72 -12.68 -13.96 6.39
N GLU A 73 -12.83 -14.91 5.45
CA GLU A 73 -11.69 -15.58 4.80
C GLU A 73 -10.82 -14.61 3.97
N ILE A 74 -11.41 -13.57 3.36
CA ILE A 74 -10.70 -12.66 2.46
C ILE A 74 -10.25 -11.35 3.11
N GLU A 75 -10.72 -11.03 4.31
CA GLU A 75 -10.49 -9.75 5.01
C GLU A 75 -9.01 -9.33 5.08
N PRO A 76 -8.03 -10.22 5.40
CA PRO A 76 -6.63 -9.84 5.43
C PRO A 76 -6.10 -9.34 4.07
N TYR A 77 -6.66 -9.84 2.98
CA TYR A 77 -6.27 -9.48 1.62
C TYR A 77 -6.91 -8.18 1.16
N ILE A 78 -8.12 -7.87 1.64
CA ILE A 78 -8.78 -6.58 1.38
C ILE A 78 -7.92 -5.43 1.88
N VAL A 79 -7.31 -5.56 3.07
CA VAL A 79 -6.38 -4.57 3.62
C VAL A 79 -5.20 -4.33 2.67
N THR A 80 -4.66 -5.39 2.06
CA THR A 80 -3.57 -5.27 1.09
C THR A 80 -4.02 -4.58 -0.20
N LEU A 81 -5.19 -4.94 -0.74
CA LEU A 81 -5.74 -4.26 -1.92
C LEU A 81 -6.00 -2.77 -1.63
N ALA A 82 -6.48 -2.44 -0.43
CA ALA A 82 -6.64 -1.06 0.02
C ALA A 82 -5.29 -0.33 0.11
N HIS A 83 -4.22 -1.01 0.51
CA HIS A 83 -2.87 -0.43 0.50
C HIS A 83 -2.39 -0.14 -0.94
N ILE A 84 -2.55 -1.08 -1.88
CA ILE A 84 -2.24 -0.84 -3.31
C ILE A 84 -3.03 0.36 -3.85
N MET A 85 -4.32 0.47 -3.49
CA MET A 85 -5.13 1.64 -3.85
C MET A 85 -4.58 2.96 -3.29
N ARG A 86 -4.04 2.97 -2.07
CA ARG A 86 -3.40 4.16 -1.50
C ARG A 86 -2.11 4.52 -2.22
N MET A 87 -1.30 3.53 -2.60
CA MET A 87 -0.09 3.76 -3.40
C MET A 87 -0.42 4.38 -4.76
N LEU A 88 -1.42 3.84 -5.47
CA LEU A 88 -1.91 4.39 -6.74
C LEU A 88 -2.37 5.85 -6.58
N ARG A 89 -3.20 6.14 -5.57
CA ARG A 89 -3.63 7.52 -5.28
C ARG A 89 -2.47 8.46 -4.96
N ALA A 90 -1.50 8.00 -4.18
CA ALA A 90 -0.31 8.79 -3.90
C ALA A 90 0.47 9.09 -5.18
N GLY A 91 0.63 8.10 -6.05
CA GLY A 91 1.22 8.28 -7.38
C GLY A 91 0.47 9.31 -8.23
N GLU A 92 -0.85 9.21 -8.32
CA GLU A 92 -1.70 10.17 -9.03
C GLU A 92 -1.53 11.61 -8.49
N ASP A 93 -1.45 11.77 -7.17
CA ASP A 93 -1.20 13.07 -6.54
C ASP A 93 0.20 13.62 -6.83
N MET A 94 1.21 12.75 -6.98
CA MET A 94 2.57 13.17 -7.36
C MET A 94 2.65 13.65 -8.81
N LEU A 95 1.91 13.02 -9.72
CA LEU A 95 1.85 13.43 -11.13
C LEU A 95 1.35 14.87 -11.32
N ARG A 96 0.73 15.49 -10.31
CA ARG A 96 0.29 16.88 -10.33
C ARG A 96 1.42 17.91 -10.18
N LEU A 97 2.60 17.50 -9.71
CA LEU A 97 3.74 18.40 -9.49
C LEU A 97 4.36 18.90 -10.80
N LYS A 98 4.17 18.20 -11.93
CA LYS A 98 4.57 18.62 -13.30
C LYS A 98 6.01 19.14 -13.43
N GLU A 99 6.96 18.47 -12.79
CA GLU A 99 8.39 18.79 -12.89
C GLU A 99 9.11 17.84 -13.86
N ASP A 100 9.88 18.38 -14.80
CA ASP A 100 10.59 17.61 -15.83
C ASP A 100 11.68 16.70 -15.26
N PHE A 101 12.27 17.08 -14.12
CA PHE A 101 13.29 16.29 -13.44
C PHE A 101 12.80 14.89 -13.04
N PHE A 102 11.49 14.74 -12.78
CA PHE A 102 10.90 13.47 -12.37
C PHE A 102 10.25 12.70 -13.52
N ALA A 103 10.48 13.09 -14.78
CA ALA A 103 9.78 12.53 -15.93
C ALA A 103 9.87 10.99 -16.03
N SER A 104 11.05 10.40 -15.79
CA SER A 104 11.23 8.94 -15.81
C SER A 104 10.41 8.24 -14.73
N TYR A 105 10.42 8.76 -13.50
CA TYR A 105 9.62 8.23 -12.39
C TYR A 105 8.12 8.41 -12.63
N PHE A 106 7.71 9.54 -13.20
CA PHE A 106 6.32 9.83 -13.54
C PHE A 106 5.79 8.90 -14.64
N GLU A 107 6.62 8.46 -15.59
CA GLU A 107 6.21 7.47 -16.58
C GLU A 107 5.92 6.09 -15.95
N VAL A 108 6.72 5.66 -14.96
CA VAL A 108 6.44 4.43 -14.20
C VAL A 108 5.09 4.54 -13.48
N ILE A 109 4.85 5.65 -12.79
CA ILE A 109 3.57 5.91 -12.09
C ILE A 109 2.40 5.94 -13.09
N ARG A 110 2.52 6.64 -14.22
CA ARG A 110 1.48 6.69 -15.27
C ARG A 110 1.16 5.32 -15.83
N THR A 111 2.18 4.49 -16.02
CA THR A 111 2.02 3.12 -16.54
C THR A 111 1.25 2.25 -15.54
N ALA A 112 1.61 2.32 -14.25
CA ALA A 112 0.86 1.64 -13.19
C ALA A 112 -0.59 2.15 -13.11
N GLU A 113 -0.80 3.46 -13.15
CA GLU A 113 -2.14 4.09 -13.10
C GLU A 113 -3.06 3.66 -14.25
N LYS A 114 -2.49 3.45 -15.46
CA LYS A 114 -3.19 2.91 -16.63
C LYS A 114 -3.48 1.41 -16.49
N THR A 115 -2.50 0.66 -16.00
CA THR A 115 -2.62 -0.80 -15.81
C THR A 115 -3.72 -1.14 -14.82
N PHE A 116 -3.82 -0.39 -13.72
CA PHE A 116 -4.77 -0.63 -12.63
C PHE A 116 -6.08 0.19 -12.72
N GLN A 117 -6.50 0.61 -13.91
CA GLN A 117 -7.76 1.36 -14.07
C GLN A 117 -8.99 0.54 -13.67
N ASN A 118 -9.02 -0.75 -14.02
CA ASN A 118 -10.14 -1.63 -13.70
C ASN A 118 -10.14 -2.00 -12.21
N PHE A 119 -8.95 -2.17 -11.64
CA PHE A 119 -8.75 -2.32 -10.20
C PHE A 119 -9.34 -1.14 -9.43
N LYS A 120 -9.03 0.10 -9.82
CA LYS A 120 -9.57 1.32 -9.18
C LYS A 120 -11.10 1.40 -9.26
N LYS A 121 -11.69 1.03 -10.41
CA LYS A 121 -13.16 0.97 -10.57
C LYS A 121 -13.78 -0.08 -9.65
N SER A 122 -13.14 -1.24 -9.54
CA SER A 122 -13.60 -2.36 -8.71
C SER A 122 -13.47 -2.08 -7.22
N SER A 123 -12.44 -1.34 -6.81
CA SER A 123 -12.20 -0.96 -5.41
C SER A 123 -13.39 -0.24 -4.76
N LYS A 124 -14.15 0.56 -5.51
CA LYS A 124 -15.36 1.24 -5.00
C LYS A 124 -16.40 0.26 -4.44
N TRP A 125 -16.45 -0.95 -4.98
CA TRP A 125 -17.38 -1.99 -4.54
C TRP A 125 -16.90 -2.72 -3.27
N VAL A 126 -15.58 -2.81 -3.07
CA VAL A 126 -14.96 -3.58 -1.97
C VAL A 126 -14.68 -2.71 -0.73
N ALA A 127 -14.35 -1.43 -0.94
CA ALA A 127 -13.85 -0.51 0.10
C ALA A 127 -14.90 -0.03 1.14
N GLY A 128 -16.16 -0.42 1.02
CA GLY A 128 -17.22 0.09 1.89
C GLY A 128 -17.35 -0.58 3.26
N GLY A 129 -16.37 -1.38 3.71
CA GLY A 129 -16.43 -2.07 5.01
C GLY A 129 -15.89 -1.26 6.20
N ASP A 130 -14.95 -0.33 5.98
CA ASP A 130 -14.20 0.32 7.07
C ASP A 130 -14.77 1.68 7.50
N LYS A 131 -15.65 2.27 6.68
CA LYS A 131 -16.33 3.52 7.02
C LYS A 131 -17.78 3.22 7.32
N MET A 132 -18.04 2.85 8.57
CA MET A 132 -19.37 2.93 9.18
C MET A 132 -19.76 4.41 9.40
N ASN A 133 -19.55 5.27 8.39
CA ASN A 133 -20.10 6.61 8.34
C ASN A 133 -21.53 6.43 7.80
N GLY A 134 -22.48 6.32 8.73
CA GLY A 134 -23.88 5.93 8.51
C GLY A 134 -24.68 6.85 7.60
N SER A 135 -24.33 6.94 6.32
CA SER A 135 -25.22 7.42 5.29
C SER A 135 -26.20 6.30 4.91
N ALA A 136 -27.47 6.64 4.70
CA ALA A 136 -28.49 5.65 4.31
C ALA A 136 -28.12 4.91 3.01
N PHE A 137 -27.32 5.55 2.15
CA PHE A 137 -26.85 4.95 0.91
C PHE A 137 -25.82 3.84 1.14
N ASP A 138 -24.90 4.01 2.09
CA ASP A 138 -23.91 3.00 2.43
C ASP A 138 -24.57 1.75 3.03
N THR A 139 -25.58 1.95 3.88
CA THR A 139 -26.38 0.85 4.44
C THR A 139 -27.11 0.06 3.36
N ILE A 140 -27.68 0.72 2.36
CA ILE A 140 -28.32 0.05 1.21
C ILE A 140 -27.29 -0.75 0.41
N LEU A 141 -26.11 -0.17 0.15
CA LEU A 141 -25.04 -0.86 -0.56
C LEU A 141 -24.54 -2.08 0.20
N ASP A 142 -24.48 -2.04 1.54
CA ASP A 142 -24.11 -3.18 2.35
C ASP A 142 -25.11 -4.33 2.24
N TYR A 143 -26.42 -4.03 2.21
CA TYR A 143 -27.43 -5.05 1.91
C TYR A 143 -27.26 -5.62 0.50
N ILE A 144 -27.00 -4.78 -0.50
CA ILE A 144 -26.74 -5.26 -1.86
C ILE A 144 -25.52 -6.19 -1.88
N ARG A 145 -24.43 -5.85 -1.19
CA ARG A 145 -23.24 -6.71 -1.06
C ARG A 145 -23.56 -8.03 -0.38
N MET A 146 -24.25 -8.00 0.75
CA MET A 146 -24.63 -9.21 1.49
C MET A 146 -25.53 -10.15 0.67
N LEU A 147 -26.44 -9.59 -0.12
CA LEU A 147 -27.40 -10.36 -0.92
C LEU A 147 -26.83 -10.87 -2.24
N THR A 148 -25.96 -10.09 -2.89
CA THR A 148 -25.46 -10.37 -4.26
C THR A 148 -24.00 -10.82 -4.29
N HIS A 149 -23.24 -10.66 -3.20
CA HIS A 149 -21.81 -10.95 -3.09
C HIS A 149 -20.95 -10.19 -4.13
N VAL A 150 -21.44 -9.06 -4.64
CA VAL A 150 -20.78 -8.30 -5.71
C VAL A 150 -19.37 -7.85 -5.32
N ASP A 151 -19.15 -7.49 -4.07
CA ASP A 151 -17.85 -7.14 -3.50
C ASP A 151 -16.88 -8.34 -3.50
N LEU A 152 -17.35 -9.56 -3.19
CA LEU A 152 -16.53 -10.78 -3.24
C LEU A 152 -16.12 -11.12 -4.69
N ILE A 153 -17.04 -10.95 -5.64
CA ILE A 153 -16.76 -11.12 -7.08
C ILE A 153 -15.72 -10.09 -7.54
N LYS A 154 -15.89 -8.83 -7.14
CA LYS A 154 -14.96 -7.74 -7.49
C LYS A 154 -13.61 -7.93 -6.81
N PHE A 155 -13.57 -8.46 -5.59
CA PHE A 155 -12.32 -8.84 -4.93
C PHE A 155 -11.55 -9.87 -5.76
N ASN A 156 -12.19 -10.95 -6.23
CA ASN A 156 -11.53 -11.95 -7.07
C ASN A 156 -11.00 -11.37 -8.40
N SER A 157 -11.74 -10.42 -9.00
CA SER A 157 -11.26 -9.68 -10.17
C SER A 157 -10.04 -8.81 -9.84
N MET A 158 -10.05 -8.10 -8.72
CA MET A 158 -8.95 -7.24 -8.28
C MET A 158 -7.70 -8.06 -7.95
N LEU A 159 -7.86 -9.16 -7.22
CA LEU A 159 -6.78 -10.13 -6.97
C LEU A 159 -6.17 -10.61 -8.28
N GLY A 160 -7.02 -10.89 -9.27
CA GLY A 160 -6.54 -11.39 -10.55
C GLY A 160 -5.74 -10.38 -11.37
N GLU A 161 -6.08 -9.10 -11.27
CA GLU A 161 -5.35 -8.00 -11.89
C GLU A 161 -3.99 -7.79 -11.20
N VAL A 162 -3.96 -7.83 -9.86
CA VAL A 162 -2.73 -7.76 -9.06
C VAL A 162 -1.76 -8.89 -9.41
N GLN A 163 -2.24 -10.13 -9.45
CA GLN A 163 -1.42 -11.29 -9.79
C GLN A 163 -0.86 -11.23 -11.22
N LYS A 164 -1.61 -10.64 -12.15
CA LYS A 164 -1.19 -10.50 -13.55
C LYS A 164 -0.14 -9.41 -13.74
N HIS A 165 -0.16 -8.38 -12.91
CA HIS A 165 0.63 -7.16 -13.07
C HIS A 165 1.48 -6.87 -11.83
N ILE A 166 2.04 -7.91 -11.20
CA ILE A 166 2.82 -7.78 -9.97
C ILE A 166 4.05 -6.89 -10.15
N ASP A 167 4.75 -7.03 -11.29
CA ASP A 167 5.94 -6.23 -11.61
C ASP A 167 5.63 -4.72 -11.66
N ALA A 168 4.41 -4.35 -12.09
CA ALA A 168 3.99 -2.96 -12.10
C ALA A 168 3.73 -2.41 -10.69
N ILE A 169 3.32 -3.26 -9.74
CA ILE A 169 3.18 -2.88 -8.33
C ILE A 169 4.54 -2.73 -7.68
N ASP A 170 5.48 -3.65 -7.97
CA ASP A 170 6.84 -3.58 -7.45
C ASP A 170 7.55 -2.32 -7.96
N ALA A 171 7.47 -2.04 -9.26
CA ALA A 171 8.03 -0.82 -9.85
C ALA A 171 7.41 0.46 -9.27
N LEU A 172 6.09 0.47 -9.02
CA LEU A 172 5.41 1.58 -8.35
C LEU A 172 5.91 1.76 -6.92
N THR A 173 6.05 0.65 -6.17
CA THR A 173 6.50 0.66 -4.78
C THR A 173 7.93 1.19 -4.67
N GLU A 174 8.83 0.71 -5.51
CA GLU A 174 10.23 1.17 -5.56
C GLU A 174 10.31 2.65 -5.94
N THR A 175 9.58 3.06 -6.98
CA THR A 175 9.56 4.46 -7.44
C THR A 175 9.06 5.41 -6.35
N LEU A 176 7.93 5.07 -5.71
CA LEU A 176 7.37 5.89 -4.64
C LEU A 176 8.30 5.92 -3.42
N GLY A 177 8.89 4.78 -3.05
CA GLY A 177 9.81 4.67 -1.92
C GLY A 177 11.12 5.44 -2.12
N LEU A 178 11.69 5.41 -3.33
CA LEU A 178 12.86 6.21 -3.70
C LEU A 178 12.55 7.70 -3.57
N LEU A 179 11.43 8.15 -4.14
CA LEU A 179 11.03 9.55 -4.06
C LEU A 179 10.78 9.98 -2.61
N GLU A 180 10.18 9.13 -1.78
CA GLU A 180 9.99 9.40 -0.35
C GLU A 180 11.34 9.54 0.38
N ALA A 181 12.29 8.64 0.11
CA ALA A 181 13.63 8.68 0.68
C ALA A 181 14.37 9.97 0.26
N CYS A 182 14.29 10.36 -1.01
CA CYS A 182 14.87 11.61 -1.49
C CYS A 182 14.27 12.84 -0.78
N ILE A 183 12.95 12.88 -0.60
CA ILE A 183 12.26 13.95 0.14
C ILE A 183 12.71 13.97 1.60
N ALA A 184 12.81 12.82 2.25
CA ALA A 184 13.28 12.72 3.63
C ALA A 184 14.72 13.22 3.79
N ILE A 185 15.63 12.82 2.89
CA ILE A 185 17.02 13.29 2.87
C ILE A 185 17.09 14.80 2.64
N ALA A 186 16.32 15.33 1.67
CA ALA A 186 16.28 16.76 1.39
C ALA A 186 15.74 17.56 2.58
N SER A 187 14.65 17.08 3.20
CA SER A 187 14.07 17.71 4.39
C SER A 187 15.03 17.70 5.57
N PHE A 188 15.75 16.60 5.79
CA PHE A 188 16.75 16.51 6.85
C PHE A 188 17.87 17.51 6.60
N ARG A 189 18.43 17.54 5.39
CA ARG A 189 19.50 18.49 5.00
C ARG A 189 19.08 19.95 5.11
N ALA A 190 17.84 20.29 4.75
CA ALA A 190 17.31 21.63 4.86
C ALA A 190 17.17 22.11 6.32
N GLY A 191 17.04 21.17 7.28
CA GLY A 191 16.98 21.47 8.71
C GLY A 191 18.34 21.54 9.41
N LEU A 192 19.44 21.24 8.71
CA LEU A 192 20.78 21.24 9.30
C LEU A 192 21.46 22.62 9.15
N PRO A 193 22.28 23.06 10.13
CA PRO A 193 23.06 24.29 10.03
C PRO A 193 23.97 24.32 8.79
N PHE A 194 24.60 23.18 8.52
CA PHE A 194 25.38 22.94 7.30
C PHE A 194 25.50 21.43 7.07
N TYR A 195 25.72 21.04 5.82
CA TYR A 195 26.00 19.66 5.46
C TYR A 195 26.97 19.62 4.28
N ALA A 196 27.66 18.50 4.12
CA ALA A 196 28.46 18.20 2.95
C ALA A 196 27.93 16.94 2.26
N VAL A 197 28.11 16.88 0.94
CA VAL A 197 27.96 15.61 0.20
C VAL A 197 29.32 14.91 0.25
N PRO A 198 29.40 13.68 0.77
CA PRO A 198 30.69 12.98 0.88
C PRO A 198 31.25 12.70 -0.52
N GLU A 199 32.55 12.95 -0.68
CA GLU A 199 33.30 12.58 -1.88
C GLU A 199 33.94 11.21 -1.66
N PHE A 200 33.62 10.26 -2.55
CA PHE A 200 34.24 8.94 -2.54
C PHE A 200 35.35 8.88 -3.56
N LEU A 201 36.58 8.71 -3.08
CA LEU A 201 37.74 8.52 -3.94
C LEU A 201 37.82 7.07 -4.43
N PRO A 202 38.16 6.82 -5.70
CA PRO A 202 38.31 5.47 -6.22
C PRO A 202 39.46 4.76 -5.52
N TYR A 203 39.20 3.54 -5.05
CA TYR A 203 40.24 2.72 -4.43
C TYR A 203 41.16 2.11 -5.51
N ARG A 204 42.47 2.21 -5.30
CA ARG A 204 43.48 1.50 -6.09
C ARG A 204 44.24 0.52 -5.21
N GLU A 205 44.52 -0.65 -5.75
CA GLU A 205 45.26 -1.68 -5.04
C GLU A 205 46.66 -1.16 -4.65
N GLY A 206 46.99 -1.24 -3.36
CA GLY A 206 48.21 -0.67 -2.78
C GLY A 206 48.07 0.75 -2.21
N GLU A 207 46.94 1.43 -2.42
CA GLU A 207 46.65 2.71 -1.76
C GLU A 207 46.11 2.50 -0.34
N GLN A 208 46.47 3.42 0.56
CA GLN A 208 45.90 3.44 1.91
C GLN A 208 44.48 3.98 1.88
N VAL A 209 43.58 3.32 2.62
CA VAL A 209 42.22 3.82 2.87
C VAL A 209 42.33 5.06 3.76
N ARG A 210 41.66 6.14 3.35
CA ARG A 210 41.73 7.43 4.03
C ARG A 210 40.33 7.97 4.32
N LEU A 211 40.18 8.59 5.48
CA LEU A 211 39.00 9.33 5.91
C LEU A 211 39.43 10.74 6.27
N MET A 212 38.81 11.74 5.64
CA MET A 212 39.00 13.15 5.97
C MET A 212 37.64 13.78 6.19
N ILE A 213 37.44 14.37 7.37
CA ILE A 213 36.22 15.07 7.74
C ILE A 213 36.61 16.41 8.35
N GLN A 214 36.03 17.48 7.83
CA GLN A 214 36.21 18.83 8.35
C GLN A 214 34.93 19.29 9.04
N ASP A 215 35.10 19.89 10.22
CA ASP A 215 34.05 20.51 11.03
C ASP A 215 32.80 19.62 11.23
N MET A 216 33.03 18.34 11.50
CA MET A 216 31.98 17.37 11.77
C MET A 216 31.30 17.67 13.10
N TYR A 217 29.97 17.63 13.11
CA TYR A 217 29.17 17.77 14.31
C TYR A 217 28.14 16.64 14.39
N HIS A 218 27.67 16.34 15.61
CA HIS A 218 26.61 15.35 15.81
C HIS A 218 25.24 16.03 15.68
N PRO A 219 24.40 15.69 14.68
CA PRO A 219 23.19 16.45 14.36
C PRO A 219 22.07 16.35 15.40
N LEU A 220 22.18 15.44 16.37
CA LEU A 220 21.21 15.29 17.48
C LEU A 220 21.65 15.97 18.78
N ILE A 221 22.81 16.62 18.81
CA ILE A 221 23.24 17.44 19.95
C ILE A 221 22.77 18.87 19.69
N GLU A 222 22.17 19.53 20.69
CA GLU A 222 21.60 20.87 20.55
C GLU A 222 22.67 21.94 20.23
N GLU A 223 23.78 21.93 20.99
CA GLU A 223 24.90 22.86 20.82
C GLU A 223 26.20 22.09 20.59
N PRO A 224 26.38 21.47 19.41
CA PRO A 224 27.55 20.65 19.15
C PRO A 224 28.76 21.52 18.86
N VAL A 225 29.92 21.12 19.39
CA VAL A 225 31.21 21.66 18.97
C VAL A 225 31.74 20.82 17.82
N ALA A 226 31.94 21.44 16.67
CA ALA A 226 32.46 20.78 15.47
C ALA A 226 33.92 20.34 15.66
N ASN A 227 34.25 19.14 15.16
CA ASN A 227 35.59 18.56 15.22
C ASN A 227 36.02 18.04 13.84
N SER A 228 37.30 18.13 13.55
CA SER A 228 37.90 17.62 12.31
C SER A 228 38.72 16.36 12.59
N ILE A 229 38.72 15.41 11.67
CA ILE A 229 39.52 14.19 11.74
C ILE A 229 40.11 13.84 10.37
N ALA A 230 41.39 13.46 10.37
CA ALA A 230 42.06 12.83 9.25
C ALA A 230 42.66 11.51 9.72
N ALA A 231 42.29 10.41 9.07
CA ALA A 231 42.70 9.06 9.47
C ALA A 231 43.09 8.22 8.25
N GLU A 232 44.28 7.62 8.30
CA GLU A 232 44.76 6.63 7.32
C GLU A 232 44.86 5.22 7.93
N LYS A 233 44.83 5.13 9.26
CA LYS A 233 44.93 3.92 10.08
C LYS A 233 44.07 4.11 11.34
N GLY A 234 44.14 3.16 12.29
CA GLY A 234 43.47 3.28 13.58
C GLY A 234 43.88 4.56 14.33
N VAL A 235 42.90 5.25 14.91
CA VAL A 235 43.09 6.49 15.69
C VAL A 235 42.85 6.18 17.16
N LEU A 236 43.82 6.50 18.02
CA LEU A 236 43.67 6.41 19.47
C LEU A 236 43.21 7.76 20.02
N ILE A 237 41.98 7.82 20.54
CA ILE A 237 41.41 9.02 21.15
C ILE A 237 41.56 8.91 22.68
N THR A 238 42.29 9.85 23.29
CA THR A 238 42.49 9.90 24.75
C THR A 238 41.97 11.22 25.33
N GLY A 239 41.67 11.25 26.62
CA GLY A 239 41.19 12.46 27.32
C GLY A 239 40.34 12.16 28.55
N SER A 240 40.07 13.18 29.36
CA SER A 240 39.26 13.06 30.59
C SER A 240 37.81 12.70 30.29
N ASN A 241 37.10 12.05 31.22
CA ASN A 241 35.66 11.81 31.08
C ASN A 241 34.88 13.10 30.79
N ALA A 242 33.77 12.99 30.07
CA ALA A 242 32.93 14.11 29.61
C ALA A 242 33.55 15.10 28.61
N SER A 243 34.76 14.85 28.08
CA SER A 243 35.40 15.70 27.06
C SER A 243 34.86 15.51 25.62
N GLY A 244 33.67 14.94 25.43
CA GLY A 244 33.11 14.68 24.09
C GLY A 244 33.78 13.55 23.29
N LYS A 245 34.42 12.58 23.97
CA LYS A 245 35.02 11.39 23.30
C LYS A 245 34.01 10.32 22.87
N SER A 246 32.84 10.30 23.51
CA SER A 246 31.77 9.31 23.31
C SER A 246 30.60 9.94 22.61
#